data_AF-A0A386HTU7-F1
#
_entry.id   AF-A0A386HTU7-F1
#
_cell.length_a   1.000
_cell.length_b   1.000
_cell.length_c   1.000
_cell.angle_alpha   90.00
_cell.angle_beta   90.00
_cell.angle_gamma   90.00
#
_symmetry.space_group_name_H-M   'P 1'
#
loop_
_entity.id
_entity.type
_entity.pdbx_description
1 polymer ?
#
loop_
_entity_poly.entity_id
_entity_poly.type
_entity_poly.pdbx_seq_one_letter_code
_entity_poly.pdbx_strand_id
1 'polypeptide(L)'
;MFEEHTEWLAKWKQNKKVELGHLLLITTDQYQFIVDYKVMQEQRDAARITSLAQRLAKTLEGKQIASISFDKGFYSKENLATLQQNAVGQIILPKKGKLNQAEKQMQSEKSYKTLRHQHSAVESNINMLEHHGLGRCMDKGIKGFRRYVGISVLSYNLHILGNILVQTEKAAALKAEKARLRKAA
;
A
#
# COMPACT_ATOMS: atom_id res chain seq x y z
N MET A 1 -24.65 -14.40 -3.64
CA MET A 1 -25.26 -13.96 -2.37
C MET A 1 -24.90 -12.49 -2.18
N PHE A 2 -25.88 -11.66 -1.87
CA PHE A 2 -25.70 -10.25 -1.53
C PHE A 2 -25.76 -10.14 -0.01
N GLU A 3 -24.73 -9.61 0.62
CA GLU A 3 -24.67 -9.40 2.07
C GLU A 3 -25.06 -7.95 2.39
N GLU A 4 -25.80 -7.70 3.47
CA GLU A 4 -26.35 -6.37 3.81
C GLU A 4 -25.29 -5.27 3.91
N HIS A 5 -24.07 -5.63 4.31
CA HIS A 5 -22.96 -4.69 4.44
C HIS A 5 -22.28 -4.35 3.10
N THR A 6 -22.70 -4.94 1.97
CA THR A 6 -21.99 -4.80 0.69
C THR A 6 -22.24 -3.44 0.08
N GLU A 7 -21.19 -2.69 -0.24
CA GLU A 7 -21.32 -1.37 -0.85
C GLU A 7 -21.22 -1.41 -2.37
N TRP A 8 -21.90 -0.45 -3.00
CA TRP A 8 -21.83 -0.19 -4.43
C TRP A 8 -20.67 0.76 -4.73
N LEU A 9 -19.56 0.23 -5.22
CA LEU A 9 -18.36 0.98 -5.55
C LEU A 9 -18.37 1.32 -7.05
N ALA A 10 -18.72 2.57 -7.38
CA ALA A 10 -18.70 3.05 -8.75
C ALA A 10 -17.30 3.60 -9.09
N LYS A 11 -16.61 3.00 -10.08
CA LYS A 11 -15.39 3.58 -10.66
C LYS A 11 -15.78 4.70 -11.63
N TRP A 12 -15.22 5.90 -11.43
CA TRP A 12 -15.53 7.13 -12.19
C TRP A 12 -15.00 7.19 -13.63
N LYS A 13 -14.39 6.13 -14.18
CA LYS A 13 -13.83 6.12 -15.55
C LYS A 13 -14.73 5.35 -16.52
N GLN A 14 -14.69 5.75 -17.80
CA GLN A 14 -15.50 5.21 -18.90
C GLN A 14 -15.53 3.67 -18.88
N ASN A 15 -16.74 3.10 -19.05
CA ASN A 15 -17.18 1.74 -18.72
C ASN A 15 -17.50 1.53 -17.23
N LYS A 16 -18.66 2.06 -16.81
CA LYS A 16 -19.30 1.98 -15.47
C LYS A 16 -19.37 0.55 -14.89
N LYS A 17 -18.21 -0.07 -14.61
CA LYS A 17 -18.12 -1.31 -13.86
C LYS A 17 -18.38 -0.96 -12.41
N VAL A 18 -19.53 -1.40 -11.93
CA VAL A 18 -19.85 -1.40 -10.51
C VAL A 18 -19.14 -2.60 -9.90
N GLU A 19 -18.37 -2.36 -8.87
CA GLU A 19 -17.80 -3.40 -8.02
C GLU A 19 -18.60 -3.46 -6.72
N LEU A 20 -18.86 -4.67 -6.24
CA LEU A 20 -19.58 -4.92 -4.99
C LEU A 20 -18.56 -5.32 -3.93
N GLY A 21 -18.51 -4.59 -2.82
CA GLY A 21 -17.58 -4.90 -1.75
C GLY A 21 -17.31 -3.72 -0.82
N HIS A 22 -16.11 -3.68 -0.25
CA HIS A 22 -15.64 -2.63 0.62
C HIS A 22 -14.32 -2.06 0.11
N LEU A 23 -14.10 -0.76 0.32
CA LEU A 23 -12.78 -0.20 0.08
C LEU A 23 -11.79 -0.74 1.12
N LEU A 24 -10.61 -1.14 0.67
CA LEU A 24 -9.51 -1.57 1.52
C LEU A 24 -8.36 -0.58 1.38
N LEU A 25 -7.93 -0.03 2.51
CA LEU A 25 -6.68 0.73 2.59
C LEU A 25 -5.58 -0.22 3.05
N ILE A 26 -4.45 -0.24 2.35
CA ILE A 26 -3.25 -0.98 2.75
C ILE A 26 -2.06 -0.02 2.82
N THR A 27 -1.11 -0.33 3.71
CA THR A 27 0.20 0.32 3.78
C THR A 27 1.26 -0.75 3.66
N THR A 28 2.20 -0.57 2.73
CA THR A 28 3.34 -1.47 2.57
C THR A 28 4.65 -0.78 2.94
N ASP A 29 5.59 -1.55 3.45
CA ASP A 29 6.96 -1.09 3.71
C ASP A 29 7.85 -1.20 2.45
N GLN A 30 9.14 -0.86 2.60
CA GLN A 30 10.13 -0.92 1.52
C GLN A 30 10.39 -2.34 1.00
N TYR A 31 10.06 -3.37 1.77
CA TYR A 31 10.23 -4.78 1.42
C TYR A 31 8.93 -5.40 0.88
N GLN A 32 7.92 -4.57 0.61
CA GLN A 32 6.60 -4.95 0.13
C GLN A 32 5.73 -5.68 1.17
N PHE A 33 6.12 -5.73 2.45
CA PHE A 33 5.22 -6.29 3.46
C PHE A 33 4.09 -5.32 3.76
N ILE A 34 2.86 -5.84 3.88
CA ILE A 34 1.73 -5.07 4.39
C ILE A 34 1.89 -4.94 5.91
N VAL A 35 2.03 -3.69 6.37
CA VAL A 35 2.24 -3.34 7.78
C VAL A 35 0.99 -2.76 8.44
N ASP A 36 0.05 -2.21 7.67
CA ASP A 36 -1.27 -1.78 8.14
C ASP A 36 -2.30 -2.06 7.05
N TYR A 37 -3.52 -2.41 7.48
CA TYR A 37 -4.67 -2.45 6.60
C TYR A 37 -5.94 -2.02 7.33
N LYS A 38 -6.90 -1.46 6.58
CA LYS A 38 -8.20 -1.06 7.11
C LYS A 38 -9.31 -1.30 6.10
N VAL A 39 -10.28 -2.12 6.49
CA VAL A 39 -11.57 -2.23 5.79
C VAL A 39 -12.37 -0.97 6.09
N MET A 40 -12.72 -0.24 5.03
CA MET A 40 -13.48 1.00 5.11
C MET A 40 -14.95 0.67 4.91
N GLN A 41 -15.77 0.99 5.90
CA GLN A 41 -17.24 0.95 5.80
C GLN A 41 -17.77 2.38 5.84
N GLU A 42 -18.66 2.71 4.92
CA GLU A 42 -19.44 3.95 4.83
C GLU A 42 -18.62 5.26 4.78
N GLN A 43 -17.28 5.15 4.73
CA GLN A 43 -16.36 6.28 4.78
C GLN A 43 -15.80 6.55 3.38
N ARG A 44 -16.42 7.49 2.66
CA ARG A 44 -15.96 7.84 1.32
C ARG A 44 -14.89 8.92 1.25
N ASP A 45 -14.80 9.93 2.10
CA ASP A 45 -13.74 10.95 1.88
C ASP A 45 -13.31 11.69 3.16
N ALA A 46 -12.08 12.22 3.09
CA ALA A 46 -11.37 13.05 4.09
C ALA A 46 -10.84 12.41 5.39
N ALA A 47 -11.55 11.51 6.09
CA ALA A 47 -11.08 10.96 7.39
C ALA A 47 -9.97 9.88 7.30
N ARG A 48 -9.42 9.67 6.10
CA ARG A 48 -8.57 8.51 5.76
C ARG A 48 -7.19 8.58 6.40
N ILE A 49 -6.55 9.77 6.38
CA ILE A 49 -5.14 9.89 6.75
C ILE A 49 -4.95 10.07 8.26
N THR A 50 -5.80 10.81 8.97
CA THR A 50 -5.66 10.96 10.42
C THR A 50 -5.76 9.62 11.14
N SER A 51 -6.78 8.82 10.80
CA SER A 51 -6.91 7.48 11.37
C SER A 51 -5.75 6.58 10.97
N LEU A 52 -5.21 6.71 9.75
CA LEU A 52 -4.03 5.97 9.29
C LEU A 52 -2.80 6.35 10.09
N ALA A 53 -2.51 7.64 10.24
CA ALA A 53 -1.35 8.13 10.98
C ALA A 53 -1.36 7.63 12.43
N GLN A 54 -2.52 7.63 13.10
CA GLN A 54 -2.68 7.07 14.44
C GLN A 54 -2.38 5.56 14.48
N ARG A 55 -2.89 4.78 13.51
CA ARG A 55 -2.60 3.34 13.43
C ARG A 55 -1.13 3.08 13.16
N LEU A 56 -0.52 3.82 12.23
CA LEU A 56 0.90 3.69 11.93
C LEU A 56 1.78 4.08 13.12
N ALA A 57 1.44 5.14 13.85
CA ALA A 57 2.15 5.52 15.07
C ALA A 57 2.12 4.41 16.13
N LYS A 58 1.00 3.69 16.24
CA LYS A 58 0.88 2.53 17.13
C LYS A 58 1.64 1.31 16.61
N THR A 59 1.47 0.96 15.33
CA THR A 59 2.10 -0.23 14.74
C THR A 59 3.61 -0.10 14.62
N LEU A 60 4.10 1.12 14.42
CA LEU A 60 5.52 1.45 14.25
C LEU A 60 6.05 2.22 15.46
N GLU A 61 5.49 1.98 16.65
CA GLU A 61 5.92 2.62 17.88
C GLU A 61 7.44 2.50 18.07
N GLY A 62 8.10 3.61 18.41
CA GLY A 62 9.55 3.70 18.54
C GLY A 62 10.33 3.76 17.22
N LYS A 63 9.67 3.78 16.06
CA LYS A 63 10.30 3.93 14.74
C LYS A 63 9.90 5.25 14.09
N GLN A 64 10.87 5.91 13.45
CA GLN A 64 10.61 7.09 12.64
C GLN A 64 10.27 6.72 11.20
N ILE A 65 9.17 7.25 10.67
CA ILE A 65 8.81 7.07 9.27
C ILE A 65 9.64 8.05 8.43
N ALA A 66 10.65 7.53 7.72
CA ALA A 66 11.52 8.33 6.87
C ALA A 66 10.77 8.98 5.70
N SER A 67 9.83 8.25 5.10
CA SER A 67 8.97 8.78 4.04
C SER A 67 7.66 8.03 3.94
N ILE A 68 6.62 8.70 3.44
CA ILE A 68 5.32 8.09 3.11
C ILE A 68 4.85 8.54 1.74
N SER A 69 4.24 7.64 0.97
CA SER A 69 3.74 7.92 -0.36
C SER A 69 2.31 7.47 -0.55
N PHE A 70 1.55 8.28 -1.29
CA PHE A 70 0.13 8.07 -1.54
C PHE A 70 -0.24 8.28 -3.00
N ASP A 71 -1.36 7.70 -3.39
CA ASP A 71 -2.03 8.00 -4.64
C ASP A 71 -2.58 9.43 -4.69
N LYS A 72 -2.77 9.93 -5.91
CA LYS A 72 -3.35 11.27 -6.16
C LYS A 72 -4.73 11.46 -5.52
N GLY A 73 -5.48 10.39 -5.32
CA GLY A 73 -6.80 10.42 -4.69
C GLY A 73 -6.77 10.79 -3.19
N PHE A 74 -5.60 10.74 -2.55
CA PHE A 74 -5.45 11.08 -1.13
C PHE A 74 -5.14 12.56 -0.89
N TYR A 75 -4.89 13.35 -1.93
CA TYR A 75 -4.51 14.75 -1.74
C TYR A 75 -5.69 15.58 -1.23
N SER A 76 -5.50 16.20 -0.05
CA SER A 76 -6.24 17.38 0.42
C SER A 76 -5.29 18.23 1.28
N LYS A 77 -5.65 19.49 1.54
CA LYS A 77 -4.83 20.37 2.39
C LYS A 77 -4.77 19.85 3.84
N GLU A 78 -5.89 19.33 4.32
CA GLU A 78 -6.07 18.77 5.66
C GLU A 78 -5.24 17.49 5.82
N ASN A 79 -5.22 16.64 4.80
CA ASN A 79 -4.41 15.44 4.75
C ASN A 79 -2.91 15.76 4.76
N LEU A 80 -2.47 16.76 4.00
CA LEU A 80 -1.07 17.21 4.01
C LEU A 80 -0.67 17.74 5.40
N ALA A 81 -1.49 18.61 6.00
CA ALA A 81 -1.23 19.16 7.33
C ALA A 81 -1.17 18.04 8.39
N THR A 82 -2.07 17.06 8.32
CA THR A 82 -2.07 15.89 9.21
C THR A 82 -0.75 15.13 9.10
N LEU A 83 -0.25 14.85 7.89
CA LEU A 83 1.00 14.12 7.70
C LEU A 83 2.22 14.90 8.23
N GLN A 84 2.22 16.23 8.04
CA GLN A 84 3.28 17.10 8.55
C GLN A 84 3.30 17.12 10.09
N GLN A 85 2.13 17.11 10.74
CA GLN A 85 2.02 17.06 12.20
C GLN A 85 2.48 15.72 12.80
N ASN A 86 2.35 14.62 12.06
CA ASN A 86 2.75 13.28 12.52
C ASN A 86 4.25 12.98 12.27
N ALA A 87 5.07 14.02 12.10
CA ALA A 87 6.54 13.95 12.03
C ALA A 87 7.11 12.96 11.00
N VAL A 88 6.43 12.80 9.86
CA VAL A 88 6.96 12.01 8.74
C VAL A 88 8.05 12.81 8.02
N GLY A 89 9.20 12.20 7.76
CA GLY A 89 10.35 12.87 7.15
C GLY A 89 10.04 13.46 5.77
N GLN A 90 9.75 12.61 4.78
CA GLN A 90 9.39 13.04 3.42
C GLN A 90 7.98 12.58 3.03
N ILE A 91 7.13 13.54 2.65
CA ILE A 91 5.73 13.28 2.29
C ILE A 91 5.54 13.37 0.77
N ILE A 92 5.12 12.25 0.17
CA ILE A 92 4.81 12.16 -1.26
C ILE A 92 3.29 12.10 -1.43
N LEU A 93 2.67 13.28 -1.49
CA LEU A 93 1.22 13.43 -1.67
C LEU A 93 0.94 14.23 -2.96
N PRO A 94 0.82 13.56 -4.12
CA PRO A 94 0.71 14.25 -5.41
C PRO A 94 -0.66 14.92 -5.56
N LYS A 95 -0.66 16.23 -5.79
CA LYS A 95 -1.88 17.03 -5.98
C LYS A 95 -2.60 16.72 -7.29
N LYS A 96 -3.94 16.71 -7.23
CA LYS A 96 -4.82 16.64 -8.41
C LYS A 96 -4.99 18.04 -9.03
N GLY A 97 -4.86 18.15 -10.36
CA GLY A 97 -5.08 19.41 -11.08
C GLY A 97 -3.84 20.29 -11.23
N LYS A 98 -4.04 21.61 -11.36
CA LYS A 98 -2.97 22.58 -11.59
C LYS A 98 -2.10 22.76 -10.33
N LEU A 99 -0.79 22.70 -10.51
CA LEU A 99 0.20 22.98 -9.46
C LEU A 99 0.59 24.46 -9.49
N ASN A 100 0.80 25.05 -8.31
CA ASN A 100 1.49 26.34 -8.21
C ASN A 100 3.01 26.16 -8.39
N GLN A 101 3.77 27.26 -8.44
CA GLN A 101 5.22 27.20 -8.67
C GLN A 101 5.96 26.42 -7.58
N ALA A 102 5.63 26.62 -6.31
CA ALA A 102 6.25 25.93 -5.18
C ALA A 102 5.95 24.42 -5.20
N GLU A 103 4.69 24.03 -5.45
CA GLU A 103 4.28 22.64 -5.61
C GLU A 103 4.98 21.98 -6.80
N LYS A 104 5.15 22.72 -7.90
CA LYS A 104 5.86 22.22 -9.09
C LYS A 104 7.34 22.01 -8.77
N GLN A 105 7.98 22.92 -8.06
CA GLN A 105 9.38 22.79 -7.64
C GLN A 105 9.57 21.58 -6.73
N MET A 106 8.78 21.46 -5.68
CA MET A 106 8.80 20.31 -4.76
C MET A 106 8.60 18.97 -5.51
N GLN A 107 7.57 18.88 -6.37
CA GLN A 107 7.32 17.64 -7.13
C GLN A 107 8.37 17.38 -8.23
N SER A 108 9.19 18.38 -8.57
CA SER A 108 10.26 18.25 -9.56
C SER A 108 11.56 17.68 -8.96
N GLU A 109 11.70 17.72 -7.63
CA GLU A 109 12.86 17.22 -6.92
C GLU A 109 13.12 15.74 -7.21
N LYS A 110 14.40 15.37 -7.30
CA LYS A 110 14.82 14.00 -7.61
C LYS A 110 14.33 12.99 -6.58
N SER A 111 14.46 13.30 -5.28
CA SER A 111 14.00 12.46 -4.17
C SER A 111 12.48 12.21 -4.26
N TYR A 112 11.71 13.27 -4.51
CA TYR A 112 10.26 13.19 -4.64
C TYR A 112 9.84 12.26 -5.79
N LYS A 113 10.47 12.42 -6.97
CA LYS A 113 10.20 11.58 -8.13
C LYS A 113 10.54 10.11 -7.87
N THR A 114 11.69 9.83 -7.27
CA THR A 114 12.12 8.47 -6.96
C THR A 114 11.13 7.76 -6.04
N LEU A 115 10.76 8.40 -4.91
CA LEU A 115 9.81 7.82 -3.96
C LEU A 115 8.41 7.67 -4.57
N ARG A 116 7.98 8.64 -5.39
CA ARG A 116 6.72 8.55 -6.12
C ARG A 116 6.70 7.37 -7.10
N HIS A 117 7.80 7.09 -7.80
CA HIS A 117 7.88 5.96 -8.72
C HIS A 117 7.89 4.61 -8.00
N GLN A 118 8.47 4.53 -6.79
CA GLN A 118 8.39 3.32 -5.96
C GLN A 118 6.94 3.00 -5.59
N HIS A 119 6.09 4.02 -5.43
CA HIS A 119 4.65 3.81 -5.16
C HIS A 119 3.94 3.01 -6.24
N SER A 120 4.42 3.00 -7.50
CA SER A 120 3.81 2.19 -8.57
C SER A 120 3.79 0.70 -8.26
N ALA A 121 4.62 0.22 -7.33
CA ALA A 121 4.57 -1.17 -6.86
C ALA A 121 3.26 -1.50 -6.10
N VAL A 122 2.54 -0.50 -5.58
CA VAL A 122 1.30 -0.71 -4.83
C VAL A 122 0.22 -1.41 -5.67
N GLU A 123 0.16 -1.14 -6.97
CA GLU A 123 -0.79 -1.79 -7.88
C GLU A 123 -0.52 -3.29 -8.00
N SER A 124 0.77 -3.67 -8.00
CA SER A 124 1.18 -5.08 -7.94
C SER A 124 0.75 -5.72 -6.62
N ASN A 125 0.87 -4.99 -5.51
CA ASN A 125 0.47 -5.48 -4.19
C ASN A 125 -1.04 -5.70 -4.11
N ILE A 126 -1.85 -4.80 -4.68
CA ILE A 126 -3.30 -4.93 -4.78
C ILE A 126 -3.68 -6.14 -5.63
N ASN A 127 -3.09 -6.28 -6.83
CA ASN A 127 -3.35 -7.42 -7.70
C ASN A 127 -2.98 -8.75 -7.03
N MET A 128 -1.85 -8.77 -6.32
CA MET A 128 -1.44 -9.94 -5.55
C MET A 128 -2.45 -10.28 -4.45
N LEU A 129 -2.96 -9.29 -3.70
CA LEU A 129 -3.98 -9.55 -2.68
C LEU A 129 -5.25 -10.18 -3.25
N GLU A 130 -5.66 -9.80 -4.47
CA GLU A 130 -6.80 -10.44 -5.15
C GLU A 130 -6.55 -11.94 -5.37
N HIS A 131 -5.34 -12.31 -5.79
CA HIS A 131 -4.91 -13.71 -5.92
C HIS A 131 -4.73 -14.43 -4.57
N HIS A 132 -4.53 -13.70 -3.47
CA HIS A 132 -4.42 -14.25 -2.10
C HIS A 132 -5.77 -14.24 -1.36
N GLY A 133 -6.87 -14.27 -2.10
CA GLY A 133 -8.21 -14.48 -1.57
C GLY A 133 -9.13 -13.28 -1.74
N LEU A 134 -8.62 -12.05 -1.82
CA LEU A 134 -9.47 -10.86 -1.87
C LEU A 134 -10.32 -10.71 -3.15
N GLY A 135 -10.05 -11.50 -4.19
CA GLY A 135 -10.89 -11.50 -5.40
C GLY A 135 -12.32 -11.96 -5.13
N ARG A 136 -12.57 -12.74 -4.06
CA ARG A 136 -13.91 -13.15 -3.65
C ARG A 136 -13.94 -13.60 -2.19
N CYS A 137 -14.76 -12.95 -1.37
CA CYS A 137 -15.02 -13.38 0.02
C CYS A 137 -16.16 -14.41 0.06
N MET A 138 -15.91 -15.56 0.69
CA MET A 138 -16.95 -16.59 0.94
C MET A 138 -17.57 -16.47 2.33
N ASP A 139 -16.89 -15.81 3.26
CA ASP A 139 -17.37 -15.57 4.60
C ASP A 139 -18.56 -14.60 4.58
N LYS A 140 -19.57 -14.89 5.39
CA LYS A 140 -20.77 -14.06 5.56
C LYS A 140 -20.58 -13.00 6.64
N GLY A 141 -21.29 -11.88 6.49
CA GLY A 141 -21.30 -10.75 7.41
C GLY A 141 -19.99 -9.97 7.46
N ILE A 142 -20.07 -8.74 7.96
CA ILE A 142 -18.91 -7.84 8.01
C ILE A 142 -17.75 -8.41 8.85
N LYS A 143 -18.08 -9.09 9.95
CA LYS A 143 -17.07 -9.74 10.80
C LYS A 143 -16.31 -10.81 10.01
N GLY A 144 -17.02 -11.58 9.18
CA GLY A 144 -16.44 -12.56 8.27
C GLY A 144 -15.55 -11.90 7.23
N PHE A 145 -16.05 -10.87 6.56
CA PHE A 145 -15.28 -10.10 5.58
C PHE A 145 -13.97 -9.55 6.17
N ARG A 146 -14.01 -8.91 7.36
CA ARG A 146 -12.80 -8.37 8.02
C ARG A 146 -11.78 -9.45 8.36
N ARG A 147 -12.25 -10.61 8.86
CA ARG A 147 -11.39 -11.76 9.14
C ARG A 147 -10.76 -12.29 7.86
N TYR A 148 -11.56 -12.43 6.81
CA TYR A 148 -11.12 -12.90 5.50
C TYR A 148 -10.04 -11.99 4.93
N VAL A 149 -10.20 -10.66 5.04
CA VAL A 149 -9.16 -9.69 4.67
C VAL A 149 -7.87 -9.90 5.44
N GLY A 150 -7.95 -10.11 6.76
CA GLY A 150 -6.76 -10.40 7.58
C GLY A 150 -6.01 -11.66 7.14
N ILE A 151 -6.74 -12.73 6.79
CA ILE A 151 -6.14 -13.98 6.29
C ILE A 151 -5.46 -13.76 4.94
N SER A 152 -6.07 -12.97 4.04
CA SER A 152 -5.46 -12.64 2.75
C SER A 152 -4.18 -11.81 2.90
N VAL A 153 -4.17 -10.83 3.82
CA VAL A 153 -2.96 -10.05 4.15
C VAL A 153 -1.87 -10.93 4.73
N LEU A 154 -2.20 -11.85 5.63
CA LEU A 154 -1.25 -12.82 6.17
C LEU A 154 -0.66 -13.70 5.07
N SER A 155 -1.52 -14.23 4.20
CA SER A 155 -1.12 -15.11 3.08
C SER A 155 -0.20 -14.38 2.10
N TYR A 156 -0.52 -13.13 1.78
CA TYR A 156 0.33 -12.25 0.99
C TYR A 156 1.71 -12.05 1.63
N ASN A 157 1.76 -11.68 2.92
CA ASN A 157 3.03 -11.45 3.62
C ASN A 157 3.90 -12.72 3.68
N LEU A 158 3.29 -13.90 3.89
CA LEU A 158 4.00 -15.18 3.87
C LEU A 158 4.59 -15.48 2.49
N HIS A 159 3.87 -15.16 1.41
CA HIS A 159 4.41 -15.28 0.05
C HIS A 159 5.61 -14.35 -0.16
N ILE A 160 5.50 -13.08 0.23
CA ILE A 160 6.63 -12.12 0.14
C ILE A 160 7.86 -12.66 0.88
N LEU A 161 7.68 -13.18 2.10
CA LEU A 161 8.76 -13.80 2.86
C LEU A 161 9.38 -14.99 2.12
N GLY A 162 8.56 -15.89 1.57
CA GLY A 162 9.03 -17.03 0.78
C GLY A 162 9.85 -16.60 -0.44
N ASN A 163 9.42 -15.56 -1.15
CA ASN A 163 10.16 -15.01 -2.29
C ASN A 163 11.53 -14.45 -1.88
N ILE A 164 11.60 -13.76 -0.74
CA ILE A 164 12.87 -13.23 -0.20
C ILE A 164 13.83 -14.38 0.15
N LEU A 165 13.34 -15.45 0.76
CA LEU A 165 14.17 -16.63 1.08
C LEU A 165 14.73 -17.27 -0.19
N VAL A 166 13.88 -17.56 -1.17
CA VAL A 166 14.30 -18.16 -2.46
C VAL A 166 15.30 -17.28 -3.20
N GLN A 167 15.10 -15.96 -3.20
CA GLN A 167 16.05 -15.02 -3.84
C GLN A 167 17.40 -15.00 -3.10
N THR A 168 17.38 -15.07 -1.77
CA THR A 168 18.58 -15.08 -0.94
C THR A 168 19.40 -16.34 -1.19
N GLU A 169 18.76 -17.51 -1.25
CA GLU A 169 19.41 -18.79 -1.58
C GLU A 169 20.02 -18.77 -2.99
N LYS A 170 19.27 -18.29 -3.99
CA LYS A 170 19.77 -18.14 -5.36
C LYS A 170 20.97 -17.23 -5.44
N ALA A 171 20.95 -16.10 -4.74
CA ALA A 171 22.08 -15.16 -4.70
C ALA A 171 23.33 -15.79 -4.04
N ALA A 172 23.15 -16.56 -2.97
CA ALA A 172 24.23 -17.29 -2.31
C ALA A 172 24.84 -18.36 -3.23
N ALA A 173 24.00 -19.15 -3.90
CA ALA A 173 24.45 -20.17 -4.85
C ALA A 173 25.23 -19.55 -6.02
N LEU A 174 24.74 -18.44 -6.59
CA LEU A 174 25.41 -17.75 -7.69
C LEU A 174 26.75 -17.14 -7.27
N LYS A 175 26.85 -16.66 -6.02
CA LYS A 175 28.11 -16.17 -5.44
C LYS A 175 29.12 -17.31 -5.25
N ALA A 176 28.66 -18.46 -4.75
CA ALA A 176 29.50 -19.65 -4.58
C ALA A 176 30.03 -20.15 -5.93
N GLU A 177 29.18 -20.20 -6.96
CA GLU A 177 29.59 -20.64 -8.29
C GLU A 177 30.62 -19.69 -8.93
N LYS A 178 30.39 -18.37 -8.83
CA LYS A 178 31.38 -17.37 -9.28
C LYS A 178 32.72 -17.50 -8.56
N ALA A 179 32.71 -17.79 -7.25
CA ALA A 179 33.93 -18.00 -6.48
C ALA A 179 34.65 -19.29 -6.91
N ARG A 180 33.92 -20.37 -7.23
CA ARG A 180 34.46 -21.61 -7.76
C ARG A 180 35.14 -21.39 -9.11
N LEU A 181 34.47 -20.72 -10.04
CA LEU A 181 35.02 -20.41 -11.37
C LEU A 181 36.29 -19.55 -11.30
N ARG A 182 36.36 -18.58 -10.38
CA ARG A 182 37.56 -17.74 -10.17
C ARG A 182 38.75 -18.50 -9.59
N LYS A 183 38.53 -19.59 -8.86
CA LYS A 183 39.62 -20.44 -8.33
C LYS A 183 40.14 -21.44 -9.35
N ALA A 184 39.37 -21.70 -10.41
CA ALA A 184 39.71 -22.64 -11.47
C ALA A 184 40.37 -21.97 -12.69
N ALA A 185 40.41 -20.62 -12.72
CA ALA A 185 41.11 -19.80 -13.70
C ALA A 185 42.44 -19.30 -13.11
#